data_AF-A0A409XBH0-F1
#
_entry.id   AF-A0A409XBH0-F1
#
_cell.length_a   1.000
_cell.length_b   1.000
_cell.length_c   1.000
_cell.angle_alpha   90.00
_cell.angle_beta   90.00
_cell.angle_gamma   90.00
#
_symmetry.space_group_name_H-M   'P 1'
#
loop_
_entity.id
_entity.type
_entity.pdbx_description
1 polymer ?
#
loop_
_entity_poly.entity_id
_entity_poly.type
_entity_poly.pdbx_seq_one_letter_code
_entity_poly.pdbx_strand_id
1 'polypeptide(L)'
;MDFEFYIGFNKDVAVTLYDIKYKGERIFYELGLEEALAHYAGSDPKSSHTAFLDSYYGFGPYTYELVKGYDCPLNSDYLDTVLHMDGNTTTNFDSICLYESDAGFPIQRHTTHRMATVTRNTVFNLRFVSTIGNYDYQFTYSFLLDGSIEVAVRASGYIQSTYYYGNEEYGYKIQKHLSGSMHDHVLTFKADIDIKGDKNTFETTKFVPAKVKYPWDKKEMNTMKVERSLLKNEDDAKINWAPNGAAQYSILNTEKPNVWGEYPGYRIAPGHGTPIHSTVIDSSIIKDSGH
;
A
#
# COMPACT_ATOMS: atom_id res chain seq x y z
N MET A 1 -12.75 17.92 6.94
CA MET A 1 -11.61 17.18 6.35
C MET A 1 -11.01 18.09 5.29
N ASP A 2 -9.69 18.10 5.15
CA ASP A 2 -8.95 19.11 4.34
C ASP A 2 -8.29 18.51 3.08
N PHE A 3 -8.77 17.34 2.63
CA PHE A 3 -8.25 16.67 1.44
C PHE A 3 -9.01 17.05 0.18
N GLU A 4 -8.28 17.13 -0.93
CA GLU A 4 -8.80 17.31 -2.29
C GLU A 4 -7.98 16.43 -3.24
N PHE A 5 -8.61 15.79 -4.22
CA PHE A 5 -7.92 14.98 -5.23
C PHE A 5 -8.85 14.72 -6.43
N TYR A 6 -8.29 14.24 -7.53
CA TYR A 6 -9.02 13.74 -8.70
C TYR A 6 -8.93 12.22 -8.78
N ILE A 7 -9.98 11.61 -9.33
CA ILE A 7 -10.07 10.17 -9.59
C ILE A 7 -9.88 9.95 -11.09
N GLY A 8 -8.83 9.25 -11.47
CA GLY A 8 -8.64 8.69 -12.80
C GLY A 8 -9.08 7.23 -12.84
N PHE A 9 -9.53 6.77 -14.01
CA PHE A 9 -9.89 5.37 -14.24
C PHE A 9 -9.38 4.89 -15.60
N ASN A 10 -8.74 3.73 -15.64
CA ASN A 10 -8.25 3.12 -16.89
C ASN A 10 -8.41 1.59 -16.91
N LYS A 11 -8.16 0.98 -18.08
CA LYS A 11 -8.30 -0.47 -18.28
C LYS A 11 -7.34 -1.27 -17.39
N ASP A 12 -6.09 -0.84 -17.32
CA ASP A 12 -5.01 -1.69 -16.85
C ASP A 12 -4.96 -1.76 -15.33
N VAL A 13 -5.10 -0.62 -14.63
CA VAL A 13 -4.91 -0.53 -13.18
C VAL A 13 -6.12 0.03 -12.42
N ALA A 14 -7.27 0.19 -13.10
CA ALA A 14 -8.49 0.75 -12.54
C ALA A 14 -8.26 2.17 -12.00
N VAL A 15 -8.28 2.36 -10.67
CA VAL A 15 -8.28 3.69 -10.04
C VAL A 15 -6.87 4.22 -9.75
N THR A 16 -6.59 5.42 -10.26
CA THR A 16 -5.42 6.23 -9.91
C THR A 16 -5.88 7.58 -9.36
N LEU A 17 -5.24 8.07 -8.31
CA LEU A 17 -5.53 9.36 -7.72
C LEU A 17 -4.51 10.41 -8.17
N TYR A 18 -4.98 11.61 -8.50
CA TYR A 18 -4.15 12.71 -8.99
C TYR A 18 -4.35 14.00 -8.19
N ASP A 19 -3.28 14.81 -8.12
CA ASP A 19 -3.26 16.13 -7.45
C ASP A 19 -3.82 16.06 -6.03
N ILE A 20 -3.35 15.09 -5.23
CA ILE A 20 -3.77 14.95 -3.84
C ILE A 20 -3.21 16.09 -3.03
N LYS A 21 -4.10 16.88 -2.45
CA LYS A 21 -3.81 18.02 -1.58
C LYS A 21 -4.28 17.76 -0.17
N TYR A 22 -3.57 18.34 0.78
CA TYR A 22 -4.00 18.47 2.16
C TYR A 22 -3.85 19.93 2.58
N LYS A 23 -4.92 20.54 3.10
CA LYS A 23 -4.98 21.97 3.48
C LYS A 23 -4.59 22.91 2.31
N GLY A 24 -5.01 22.55 1.09
CA GLY A 24 -4.74 23.33 -0.12
C GLY A 24 -3.32 23.19 -0.69
N GLU A 25 -2.42 22.45 -0.03
CA GLU A 25 -1.07 22.16 -0.55
C GLU A 25 -1.01 20.74 -1.12
N ARG A 26 -0.43 20.59 -2.32
CA ARG A 26 -0.18 19.26 -2.91
C ARG A 26 0.81 18.49 -2.04
N ILE A 27 0.54 17.21 -1.88
CA ILE A 27 1.42 16.24 -1.20
C ILE A 27 1.71 15.03 -2.09
N PHE A 28 0.81 14.66 -3.00
CA PHE A 28 1.08 13.67 -4.05
C PHE A 28 0.62 14.23 -5.38
N TYR A 29 1.46 14.14 -6.42
CA TYR A 29 1.02 14.36 -7.79
C TYR A 29 0.17 13.18 -8.28
N GLU A 30 0.61 11.96 -7.97
CA GLU A 30 -0.03 10.73 -8.43
C GLU A 30 0.12 9.62 -7.37
N LEU A 31 -0.96 8.86 -7.14
CA LEU A 31 -0.96 7.69 -6.28
C LEU A 31 -1.87 6.62 -6.89
N GLY A 32 -1.32 5.48 -7.27
CA GLY A 32 -2.08 4.43 -7.95
C GLY A 32 -1.38 3.08 -7.99
N LEU A 33 -2.16 2.04 -8.27
CA LEU A 33 -1.64 0.72 -8.61
C LEU A 33 -0.89 0.79 -9.94
N GLU A 34 0.22 0.07 -10.04
CA GLU A 34 0.95 -0.14 -11.29
C GLU A 34 0.80 -1.59 -11.78
N GLU A 35 0.86 -2.56 -10.85
CA GLU A 35 0.76 -3.99 -11.19
C GLU A 35 0.40 -4.84 -9.95
N ALA A 36 -0.20 -6.02 -10.17
CA ALA A 36 -0.24 -7.10 -9.20
C ALA A 36 0.37 -8.37 -9.78
N LEU A 37 1.38 -8.88 -9.09
CA LEU A 37 2.00 -10.17 -9.34
C LEU A 37 1.35 -11.24 -8.45
N ALA A 38 0.90 -12.34 -9.06
CA ALA A 38 0.61 -13.59 -8.35
C ALA A 38 1.57 -14.69 -8.84
N HIS A 39 2.67 -14.88 -8.11
CA HIS A 39 3.76 -15.77 -8.49
C HIS A 39 3.66 -17.12 -7.79
N TYR A 40 3.34 -18.19 -8.54
CA TYR A 40 3.14 -19.53 -8.01
C TYR A 40 4.40 -20.38 -7.99
N ALA A 41 4.38 -21.39 -7.12
CA ALA A 41 5.30 -22.52 -7.17
C ALA A 41 4.53 -23.84 -6.95
N GLY A 42 5.01 -24.92 -7.57
CA GLY A 42 4.44 -26.25 -7.45
C GLY A 42 5.25 -27.31 -8.18
N SER A 43 4.97 -28.59 -7.92
CA SER A 43 5.63 -29.70 -8.59
C SER A 43 5.08 -30.01 -9.98
N ASP A 44 3.86 -29.54 -10.27
CA ASP A 44 3.23 -29.71 -11.58
C ASP A 44 3.59 -28.57 -12.55
N PRO A 45 3.51 -28.79 -13.88
CA PRO A 45 3.87 -27.78 -14.86
C PRO A 45 3.05 -26.50 -14.80
N LYS A 46 1.77 -26.56 -14.40
CA LYS A 46 0.92 -25.36 -14.33
C LYS A 46 1.38 -24.48 -13.19
N SER A 47 1.44 -25.01 -11.97
CA SER A 47 1.77 -24.20 -10.79
C SER A 47 3.21 -23.69 -10.83
N SER A 48 4.16 -24.49 -11.34
CA SER A 48 5.58 -24.07 -11.48
C SER A 48 5.83 -22.97 -12.52
N HIS A 49 4.94 -22.81 -13.51
CA HIS A 49 5.10 -21.85 -14.60
C HIS A 49 4.12 -20.67 -14.51
N THR A 50 3.26 -20.63 -13.49
CA THR A 50 2.27 -19.56 -13.36
C THR A 50 2.88 -18.38 -12.62
N ALA A 51 2.97 -17.25 -13.32
CA ALA A 51 3.15 -15.95 -12.71
C ALA A 51 2.22 -14.96 -13.42
N PHE A 52 1.12 -14.58 -12.76
CA PHE A 52 0.19 -13.62 -13.33
C PHE A 52 0.70 -12.20 -13.13
N LEU A 53 0.62 -11.41 -14.20
CA LEU A 53 0.77 -9.96 -14.19
C LEU A 53 -0.63 -9.43 -14.51
N ASP A 54 -1.39 -9.06 -13.48
CA ASP A 54 -2.83 -8.91 -13.59
C ASP A 54 -3.24 -7.69 -14.45
N SER A 55 -2.35 -6.71 -14.67
CA SER A 55 -2.55 -5.60 -15.62
C SER A 55 -2.76 -6.08 -17.06
N TYR A 56 -2.21 -7.24 -17.43
CA TYR A 56 -2.42 -7.88 -18.73
C TYR A 56 -3.91 -8.16 -18.99
N TYR A 57 -4.61 -8.69 -17.99
CA TYR A 57 -6.07 -8.87 -18.04
C TYR A 57 -6.78 -7.53 -17.84
N GLY A 58 -6.24 -6.71 -16.92
CA GLY A 58 -6.65 -5.35 -16.62
C GLY A 58 -7.61 -5.29 -15.43
N PHE A 59 -7.33 -4.43 -14.46
CA PHE A 59 -8.17 -4.25 -13.27
C PHE A 59 -9.50 -3.55 -13.58
N GLY A 60 -9.48 -2.59 -14.51
CA GLY A 60 -10.64 -1.76 -14.84
C GLY A 60 -11.85 -2.56 -15.34
N PRO A 61 -11.70 -3.44 -16.35
CA PRO A 61 -12.80 -4.24 -16.90
C PRO A 61 -13.54 -5.08 -15.87
N TYR A 62 -12.82 -5.52 -14.83
CA TYR A 62 -13.33 -6.38 -13.77
C TYR A 62 -13.68 -5.61 -12.49
N THR A 63 -13.76 -4.28 -12.56
CA THR A 63 -14.26 -3.44 -11.46
C THR A 63 -15.77 -3.36 -11.54
N TYR A 64 -16.43 -4.40 -11.02
CA TYR A 64 -17.89 -4.59 -11.09
C TYR A 64 -18.67 -3.73 -10.09
N GLU A 65 -20.00 -3.75 -10.22
CA GLU A 65 -20.92 -3.12 -9.28
C GLU A 65 -20.73 -3.67 -7.86
N LEU A 66 -20.59 -2.76 -6.89
CA LEU A 66 -20.37 -3.10 -5.49
C LEU A 66 -21.69 -3.47 -4.80
N VAL A 67 -21.66 -4.50 -3.96
CA VAL A 67 -22.82 -4.93 -3.17
C VAL A 67 -23.03 -3.97 -1.99
N LYS A 68 -24.01 -3.07 -2.13
CA LYS A 68 -24.34 -2.05 -1.13
C LYS A 68 -24.67 -2.66 0.23
N GLY A 69 -24.04 -2.16 1.28
CA GLY A 69 -24.15 -2.66 2.66
C GLY A 69 -23.22 -3.83 3.01
N TYR A 70 -22.55 -4.43 2.02
CA TYR A 70 -21.57 -5.52 2.21
C TYR A 70 -20.16 -5.03 1.88
N ASP A 71 -19.93 -4.61 0.63
CA ASP A 71 -18.61 -4.11 0.20
C ASP A 71 -18.33 -2.71 0.76
N CYS A 72 -19.37 -1.89 0.87
CA CYS A 72 -19.33 -0.56 1.47
C CYS A 72 -20.56 -0.30 2.34
N PRO A 73 -20.49 0.63 3.31
CA PRO A 73 -21.65 1.03 4.11
C PRO A 73 -22.87 1.43 3.27
N LEU A 74 -24.07 1.21 3.79
CA LEU A 74 -25.33 1.51 3.08
C LEU A 74 -25.48 2.99 2.67
N ASN A 75 -24.84 3.90 3.40
CA ASN A 75 -24.90 5.35 3.19
C ASN A 75 -23.68 5.88 2.42
N SER A 76 -22.98 5.03 1.67
CA SER A 76 -21.89 5.45 0.80
C SER A 76 -22.44 6.16 -0.44
N ASP A 77 -21.68 7.12 -0.95
CA ASP A 77 -21.86 7.62 -2.31
C ASP A 77 -21.17 6.66 -3.29
N TYR A 78 -21.69 6.56 -4.50
CA TYR A 78 -21.19 5.64 -5.51
C TYR A 78 -20.93 6.36 -6.82
N LEU A 79 -19.86 5.97 -7.50
CA LEU A 79 -19.49 6.44 -8.82
C LEU A 79 -19.50 5.27 -9.79
N ASP A 80 -19.93 5.56 -11.01
CA ASP A 80 -19.84 4.62 -12.13
C ASP A 80 -18.45 4.70 -12.77
N THR A 81 -18.03 3.60 -13.38
CA THR A 81 -16.82 3.56 -14.21
C THR A 81 -17.17 3.20 -15.64
N VAL A 82 -16.55 3.89 -16.60
CA VAL A 82 -16.81 3.71 -18.03
C VAL A 82 -15.52 3.30 -18.73
N LEU A 83 -15.57 2.23 -19.51
CA LEU A 83 -14.44 1.76 -20.32
C LEU A 83 -14.87 1.54 -21.76
N HIS A 84 -13.95 1.82 -22.69
CA HIS A 84 -14.09 1.47 -24.08
C HIS A 84 -13.07 0.39 -24.46
N MET A 85 -13.56 -0.77 -24.91
CA MET A 85 -12.74 -1.91 -25.33
C MET A 85 -13.42 -2.66 -26.47
N ASP A 86 -12.65 -3.19 -27.41
CA ASP A 86 -13.14 -4.00 -28.53
C ASP A 86 -14.30 -3.35 -29.30
N GLY A 87 -14.27 -2.02 -29.41
CA GLY A 87 -15.30 -1.23 -30.09
C GLY A 87 -16.60 -1.04 -29.31
N ASN A 88 -16.68 -1.49 -28.06
CA ASN A 88 -17.83 -1.31 -27.19
C ASN A 88 -17.50 -0.46 -25.97
N THR A 89 -18.44 0.40 -25.55
CA THR A 89 -18.34 1.16 -24.30
C THR A 89 -19.23 0.52 -23.26
N THR A 90 -18.64 0.07 -22.16
CA THR A 90 -19.35 -0.55 -21.04
C THR A 90 -19.26 0.36 -19.82
N THR A 91 -20.39 0.53 -19.14
CA THR A 91 -20.47 1.18 -17.84
C THR A 91 -20.68 0.11 -16.78
N ASN A 92 -19.79 0.07 -15.78
CA ASN A 92 -20.06 -0.63 -14.53
C ASN A 92 -20.64 0.40 -13.56
N PHE A 93 -21.90 0.20 -13.17
CA PHE A 93 -22.60 1.09 -12.25
C PHE A 93 -22.13 0.86 -10.82
N ASP A 94 -22.14 1.91 -10.00
CA ASP A 94 -21.84 1.84 -8.57
C ASP A 94 -20.56 1.05 -8.21
N SER A 95 -19.50 1.20 -9.02
CA SER A 95 -18.30 0.35 -8.97
C SER A 95 -17.17 0.93 -8.12
N ILE A 96 -17.26 2.21 -7.77
CA ILE A 96 -16.41 2.88 -6.78
C ILE A 96 -17.32 3.46 -5.70
N CYS A 97 -17.01 3.21 -4.43
CA CYS A 97 -17.75 3.80 -3.32
C CYS A 97 -16.88 4.81 -2.54
N LEU A 98 -17.55 5.84 -2.03
CA LEU A 98 -16.97 6.92 -1.23
C LEU A 98 -17.73 7.00 0.09
N TYR A 99 -17.03 6.93 1.22
CA TYR A 99 -17.69 6.98 2.52
C TYR A 99 -16.77 7.44 3.65
N GLU A 100 -17.37 8.13 4.63
CA GLU A 100 -16.74 8.35 5.92
C GLU A 100 -17.05 7.20 6.88
N SER A 101 -16.06 6.79 7.67
CA SER A 101 -16.19 5.77 8.70
C SER A 101 -15.48 6.18 9.99
N ASP A 102 -15.95 5.67 11.12
CA ASP A 102 -15.20 5.68 12.37
C ASP A 102 -14.10 4.61 12.32
N ALA A 103 -12.86 4.97 12.68
CA ALA A 103 -11.74 4.03 12.67
C ALA A 103 -11.83 2.94 13.76
N GLY A 104 -12.77 3.04 14.70
CA GLY A 104 -12.93 2.13 15.84
C GLY A 104 -12.05 2.48 17.05
N PHE A 105 -11.26 3.56 16.97
CA PHE A 105 -10.42 4.08 18.05
C PHE A 105 -10.26 5.61 17.93
N PRO A 106 -9.99 6.35 19.02
CA PRO A 106 -9.81 7.80 18.96
C PRO A 106 -8.46 8.18 18.32
N ILE A 107 -8.43 9.26 17.54
CA ILE A 107 -7.19 9.74 16.89
C ILE A 107 -6.20 10.27 17.93
N GLN A 108 -6.73 10.91 18.98
CA GLN A 108 -5.97 11.28 20.16
C GLN A 108 -6.84 11.19 21.40
N ARG A 109 -6.21 10.88 22.52
CA ARG A 109 -6.81 11.01 23.84
C ARG A 109 -5.77 11.32 24.91
N HIS A 110 -6.17 12.09 25.92
CA HIS A 110 -5.37 12.31 27.13
C HIS A 110 -6.28 12.37 28.36
N THR A 111 -5.81 11.88 29.50
CA THR A 111 -6.58 11.90 30.75
C THR A 111 -5.65 12.23 31.91
N THR A 112 -6.07 13.17 32.75
CA THR A 112 -5.41 13.53 34.00
C THR A 112 -6.36 13.29 35.17
N HIS A 113 -5.90 13.57 36.38
CA HIS A 113 -6.76 13.56 37.57
C HIS A 113 -7.90 14.60 37.54
N ARG A 114 -7.90 15.57 36.60
CA ARG A 114 -8.92 16.64 36.53
C ARG A 114 -9.79 16.62 35.28
N MET A 115 -9.31 16.04 34.18
CA MET A 115 -10.00 16.13 32.89
C MET A 115 -9.59 15.01 31.93
N ALA A 116 -10.47 14.76 30.96
CA ALA A 116 -10.19 13.93 29.80
C ALA A 116 -10.45 14.72 28.51
N THR A 117 -9.57 14.57 27.52
CA THR A 117 -9.74 15.09 26.16
C THR A 117 -9.67 13.94 25.18
N VAL A 118 -10.59 13.90 24.23
CA VAL A 118 -10.65 12.85 23.21
C VAL A 118 -11.11 13.49 21.91
N THR A 119 -10.50 13.07 20.80
CA THR A 119 -10.99 13.39 19.46
C THR A 119 -11.29 12.09 18.74
N ARG A 120 -12.46 12.05 18.08
CA ARG A 120 -12.90 10.92 17.26
C ARG A 120 -11.99 10.77 16.03
N ASN A 121 -11.74 9.53 15.61
CA ASN A 121 -11.01 9.26 14.36
C ASN A 121 -12.02 8.97 13.24
N THR A 122 -12.42 10.01 12.53
CA THR A 122 -13.23 9.88 11.32
C THR A 122 -12.30 9.83 10.12
N VAL A 123 -12.50 8.85 9.24
CA VAL A 123 -11.66 8.54 8.09
C VAL A 123 -12.54 8.56 6.85
N PHE A 124 -12.09 9.21 5.78
CA PHE A 124 -12.74 9.13 4.47
C PHE A 124 -12.09 8.02 3.65
N ASN A 125 -12.88 7.22 2.96
CA ASN A 125 -12.42 6.07 2.19
C ASN A 125 -12.96 6.15 0.76
N LEU A 126 -12.07 5.91 -0.20
CA LEU A 126 -12.42 5.51 -1.55
C LEU A 126 -12.12 4.03 -1.71
N ARG A 127 -13.10 3.24 -2.16
CA ARG A 127 -12.93 1.79 -2.35
C ARG A 127 -13.49 1.32 -3.68
N PHE A 128 -12.84 0.33 -4.25
CA PHE A 128 -13.31 -0.46 -5.39
C PHE A 128 -12.83 -1.90 -5.23
N VAL A 129 -13.47 -2.82 -5.97
CA VAL A 129 -13.12 -4.24 -6.00
C VAL A 129 -12.89 -4.65 -7.44
N SER A 130 -11.78 -5.33 -7.73
CA SER A 130 -11.53 -5.94 -9.04
C SER A 130 -11.51 -7.46 -8.90
N THR A 131 -12.41 -8.14 -9.63
CA THR A 131 -12.54 -9.60 -9.60
C THR A 131 -11.88 -10.22 -10.85
N ILE A 132 -10.60 -10.55 -10.75
CA ILE A 132 -9.80 -11.07 -11.88
C ILE A 132 -9.76 -12.60 -11.81
N GLY A 133 -10.58 -13.24 -12.63
CA GLY A 133 -10.68 -14.69 -12.67
C GLY A 133 -11.15 -15.26 -11.33
N ASN A 134 -10.23 -15.86 -10.57
CA ASN A 134 -10.52 -16.45 -9.27
C ASN A 134 -10.30 -15.50 -8.08
N TYR A 135 -9.62 -14.37 -8.27
CA TYR A 135 -9.29 -13.45 -7.19
C TYR A 135 -10.26 -12.29 -7.09
N ASP A 136 -10.51 -11.86 -5.86
CA ASP A 136 -11.18 -10.61 -5.55
C ASP A 136 -10.21 -9.69 -4.79
N TYR A 137 -9.77 -8.61 -5.45
CA TYR A 137 -8.90 -7.61 -4.83
C TYR A 137 -9.73 -6.38 -4.42
N GLN A 138 -9.88 -6.17 -3.11
CA GLN A 138 -10.50 -4.97 -2.57
C GLN A 138 -9.43 -3.92 -2.27
N PHE A 139 -9.43 -2.83 -3.02
CA PHE A 139 -8.54 -1.70 -2.83
C PHE A 139 -9.23 -0.61 -2.01
N THR A 140 -8.50 0.03 -1.10
CA THR A 140 -9.02 1.16 -0.33
C THR A 140 -7.93 2.22 -0.15
N TYR A 141 -8.25 3.45 -0.55
CA TYR A 141 -7.48 4.65 -0.24
C TYR A 141 -8.19 5.39 0.90
N SER A 142 -7.54 5.45 2.06
CA SER A 142 -8.09 6.04 3.28
C SER A 142 -7.38 7.35 3.62
N PHE A 143 -8.13 8.38 3.98
CA PHE A 143 -7.64 9.72 4.27
C PHE A 143 -7.99 10.08 5.70
N LEU A 144 -7.00 10.45 6.51
CA LEU A 144 -7.15 10.65 7.95
C LEU A 144 -7.06 12.13 8.34
N LEU A 145 -7.74 12.53 9.41
CA LEU A 145 -7.82 13.94 9.84
C LEU A 145 -6.45 14.61 10.09
N ASP A 146 -5.42 13.84 10.45
CA ASP A 146 -4.06 14.32 10.70
C ASP A 146 -3.21 14.54 9.42
N GLY A 147 -3.79 14.28 8.26
CA GLY A 147 -3.12 14.38 6.97
C GLY A 147 -2.47 13.08 6.52
N SER A 148 -2.63 11.97 7.25
CA SER A 148 -2.15 10.66 6.81
C SER A 148 -3.01 10.07 5.69
N ILE A 149 -2.37 9.28 4.82
CA ILE A 149 -3.02 8.50 3.76
C ILE A 149 -2.62 7.04 3.96
N GLU A 150 -3.60 6.14 3.95
CA GLU A 150 -3.38 4.69 3.96
C GLU A 150 -3.83 4.10 2.62
N VAL A 151 -2.99 3.25 2.04
CA VAL A 151 -3.33 2.42 0.88
C VAL A 151 -3.39 0.97 1.36
N ALA A 152 -4.53 0.34 1.19
CA ALA A 152 -4.76 -1.03 1.62
C ALA A 152 -5.32 -1.87 0.48
N VAL A 153 -4.82 -3.10 0.36
CA VAL A 153 -5.41 -4.15 -0.46
C VAL A 153 -5.78 -5.34 0.42
N ARG A 154 -6.94 -5.93 0.16
CA ARG A 154 -7.38 -7.19 0.79
C ARG A 154 -7.72 -8.17 -0.33
N ALA A 155 -7.14 -9.36 -0.26
CA ALA A 155 -7.42 -10.45 -1.20
C ALA A 155 -8.48 -11.40 -0.62
N SER A 156 -9.43 -11.80 -1.47
CA SER A 156 -10.45 -12.81 -1.21
C SER A 156 -10.62 -13.69 -2.47
N GLY A 157 -11.75 -14.37 -2.60
CA GLY A 157 -12.08 -15.20 -3.74
C GLY A 157 -11.64 -16.65 -3.58
N TYR A 158 -11.45 -17.32 -4.71
CA TYR A 158 -10.98 -18.70 -4.78
C TYR A 158 -9.48 -18.75 -5.01
N ILE A 159 -8.79 -19.69 -4.36
CA ILE A 159 -7.38 -19.96 -4.65
C ILE A 159 -7.22 -20.72 -5.98
N GLN A 160 -6.13 -20.48 -6.71
CA GLN A 160 -5.74 -21.38 -7.78
C GLN A 160 -5.07 -22.62 -7.18
N SER A 161 -5.86 -23.68 -7.05
CA SER A 161 -5.40 -24.94 -6.49
C SER A 161 -4.65 -25.82 -7.52
N THR A 162 -3.90 -26.81 -7.02
CA THR A 162 -3.29 -27.89 -7.82
C THR A 162 -3.61 -29.27 -7.27
N TYR A 163 -3.39 -30.31 -8.08
CA TYR A 163 -3.55 -31.71 -7.66
C TYR A 163 -2.47 -32.08 -6.64
N TYR A 164 -2.84 -32.80 -5.57
CA TYR A 164 -1.94 -33.00 -4.43
C TYR A 164 -0.73 -33.94 -4.71
N TYR A 165 -0.80 -34.80 -5.71
CA TYR A 165 0.23 -35.84 -5.94
C TYR A 165 1.63 -35.24 -6.14
N GLY A 166 2.54 -35.51 -5.21
CA GLY A 166 3.91 -35.03 -5.26
C GLY A 166 4.07 -33.53 -4.98
N ASN A 167 3.08 -32.88 -4.36
CA ASN A 167 3.10 -31.43 -4.08
C ASN A 167 3.31 -31.11 -2.58
N GLU A 168 3.84 -32.05 -1.79
CA GLU A 168 4.05 -31.94 -0.35
C GLU A 168 4.93 -30.74 0.05
N GLU A 169 5.90 -30.38 -0.78
CA GLU A 169 6.86 -29.28 -0.52
C GLU A 169 6.33 -27.91 -0.95
N TYR A 170 5.22 -27.85 -1.70
CA TYR A 170 4.71 -26.62 -2.33
C TYR A 170 3.28 -26.26 -1.89
N GLY A 171 2.75 -26.92 -0.86
CA GLY A 171 1.46 -26.57 -0.29
C GLY A 171 0.81 -27.68 0.50
N TYR A 172 -0.19 -27.32 1.30
CA TYR A 172 -0.90 -28.26 2.16
C TYR A 172 -2.00 -29.03 1.42
N LYS A 173 -2.27 -30.26 1.85
CA LYS A 173 -3.46 -31.00 1.41
C LYS A 173 -4.71 -30.44 2.07
N ILE A 174 -5.57 -29.78 1.30
CA ILE A 174 -6.80 -29.15 1.81
C ILE A 174 -8.07 -29.93 1.49
N GLN A 175 -8.02 -30.86 0.53
CA GLN A 175 -9.07 -31.85 0.24
C GLN A 175 -8.46 -33.18 -0.22
N LYS A 176 -9.29 -34.23 -0.41
CA LYS A 176 -8.87 -35.61 -0.72
C LYS A 176 -7.76 -35.73 -1.78
N HIS A 177 -7.81 -34.90 -2.83
CA HIS A 177 -6.82 -34.88 -3.91
C HIS A 177 -6.32 -33.47 -4.27
N LEU A 178 -6.46 -32.52 -3.35
CA LEU A 178 -6.29 -31.09 -3.63
C LEU A 178 -5.23 -30.48 -2.73
N SER A 179 -4.24 -29.83 -3.34
CA SER A 179 -3.25 -28.99 -2.64
C SER A 179 -3.68 -27.53 -2.70
N GLY A 180 -3.49 -26.80 -1.60
CA GLY A 180 -3.66 -25.34 -1.58
C GLY A 180 -2.68 -24.59 -2.48
N SER A 181 -1.59 -25.24 -2.91
CA SER A 181 -0.44 -24.59 -3.57
C SER A 181 0.16 -23.48 -2.70
N MET A 182 1.09 -22.71 -3.27
CA MET A 182 1.68 -21.53 -2.68
C MET A 182 1.91 -20.48 -3.76
N HIS A 183 1.79 -19.21 -3.39
CA HIS A 183 2.11 -18.09 -4.25
C HIS A 183 2.34 -16.82 -3.43
N ASP A 184 3.12 -15.90 -3.99
CA ASP A 184 3.23 -14.53 -3.47
C ASP A 184 2.26 -13.61 -4.20
N HIS A 185 1.54 -12.78 -3.44
CA HIS A 185 0.88 -11.59 -3.97
C HIS A 185 1.78 -10.37 -3.70
N VAL A 186 2.30 -9.76 -4.76
CA VAL A 186 3.12 -8.54 -4.69
C VAL A 186 2.47 -7.47 -5.55
N LEU A 187 2.03 -6.39 -4.93
CA LEU A 187 1.35 -5.29 -5.62
C LEU A 187 2.23 -4.06 -5.59
N THR A 188 2.49 -3.50 -6.77
CA THR A 188 3.33 -2.32 -6.95
C THR A 188 2.44 -1.10 -7.03
N PHE A 189 2.75 -0.08 -6.23
CA PHE A 189 2.08 1.22 -6.28
C PHE A 189 3.08 2.29 -6.66
N LYS A 190 2.67 3.18 -7.56
CA LYS A 190 3.35 4.45 -7.78
C LYS A 190 2.86 5.46 -6.76
N ALA A 191 3.79 6.09 -6.06
CA ALA A 191 3.55 7.18 -5.13
C ALA A 191 4.47 8.35 -5.51
N ASP A 192 3.97 9.23 -6.38
CA ASP A 192 4.68 10.43 -6.82
C ASP A 192 4.42 11.56 -5.82
N ILE A 193 5.39 11.80 -4.94
CA ILE A 193 5.26 12.65 -3.75
C ILE A 193 5.91 14.00 -4.00
N ASP A 194 5.12 15.07 -3.83
CA ASP A 194 5.51 16.47 -4.05
C ASP A 194 5.38 17.28 -2.75
N ILE A 195 6.34 17.16 -1.83
CA ILE A 195 6.32 17.91 -0.57
C ILE A 195 6.75 19.35 -0.82
N LYS A 196 5.79 20.28 -0.76
CA LYS A 196 6.02 21.72 -0.97
C LYS A 196 6.71 22.04 -2.31
N GLY A 197 6.46 21.23 -3.33
CA GLY A 197 7.10 21.29 -4.65
C GLY A 197 7.76 19.96 -5.03
N ASP A 198 8.25 19.90 -6.25
CA ASP A 198 8.83 18.72 -6.94
C ASP A 198 10.28 18.39 -6.53
N LYS A 199 11.00 19.37 -5.99
CA LYS A 199 12.37 19.17 -5.52
C LYS A 199 12.39 18.52 -4.14
N ASN A 200 12.37 17.19 -4.12
CA ASN A 200 12.41 16.43 -2.89
C ASN A 200 13.66 15.55 -2.78
N THR A 201 13.92 15.03 -1.58
CA THR A 201 15.03 14.14 -1.28
C THR A 201 14.56 13.04 -0.37
N PHE A 202 15.02 11.82 -0.63
CA PHE A 202 14.75 10.67 0.22
C PHE A 202 15.71 10.66 1.41
N GLU A 203 15.17 10.52 2.62
CA GLU A 203 15.93 10.32 3.86
C GLU A 203 15.64 8.94 4.45
N THR A 204 16.71 8.24 4.82
CA THR A 204 16.62 7.12 5.76
C THR A 204 17.06 7.61 7.15
N THR A 205 16.18 7.44 8.14
CA THR A 205 16.48 7.70 9.55
C THR A 205 16.54 6.37 10.30
N LYS A 206 17.75 5.93 10.67
CA LYS A 206 17.99 4.66 11.38
C LYS A 206 18.07 4.87 12.89
N PHE A 207 17.55 3.90 13.65
CA PHE A 207 17.68 3.82 15.09
C PHE A 207 18.68 2.73 15.46
N VAL A 208 19.85 3.12 15.92
CA VAL A 208 20.96 2.19 16.14
C VAL A 208 21.33 2.09 17.63
N PRO A 209 21.67 0.90 18.14
CA PRO A 209 22.25 0.78 19.47
C PRO A 209 23.59 1.50 19.51
N ALA A 210 23.88 2.17 20.63
CA ALA A 210 25.11 2.89 20.82
C ALA A 210 25.61 2.71 22.26
N LYS A 211 26.93 2.79 22.45
CA LYS A 211 27.53 2.91 23.77
C LYS A 211 28.16 4.29 23.88
N VAL A 212 27.72 5.07 24.86
CA VAL A 212 28.06 6.50 24.95
C VAL A 212 28.52 6.84 26.35
N LYS A 213 29.62 7.59 26.45
CA LYS A 213 30.02 8.29 27.67
C LYS A 213 29.50 9.72 27.61
N TYR A 214 28.56 10.06 28.48
CA TYR A 214 28.01 11.40 28.54
C TYR A 214 28.91 12.33 29.38
N PRO A 215 28.97 13.64 29.09
CA PRO A 215 29.80 14.58 29.87
C PRO A 215 29.44 14.67 31.35
N TRP A 216 28.19 14.33 31.70
CA TRP A 216 27.63 14.40 33.05
C TRP A 216 27.74 13.08 33.83
N ASP A 217 28.21 11.98 33.22
CA ASP A 217 28.44 10.71 33.91
C ASP A 217 29.86 10.18 33.65
N LYS A 218 30.45 9.55 34.66
CA LYS A 218 31.75 8.89 34.55
C LYS A 218 31.64 7.51 33.89
N LYS A 219 30.46 6.88 33.91
CA LYS A 219 30.22 5.55 33.31
C LYS A 219 29.72 5.65 31.88
N GLU A 220 30.04 4.63 31.09
CA GLU A 220 29.43 4.46 29.76
C GLU A 220 28.04 3.85 29.90
N MET A 221 27.12 4.32 29.07
CA MET A 221 25.75 3.82 28.99
C MET A 221 25.51 3.14 27.65
N ASN A 222 24.86 1.98 27.71
CA ASN A 222 24.22 1.38 26.54
C ASN A 222 22.92 2.16 26.28
N THR A 223 22.79 2.69 25.08
CA THR A 223 21.73 3.61 24.67
C THR A 223 21.43 3.41 23.19
N MET A 224 20.72 4.35 22.56
CA MET A 224 20.44 4.35 21.13
C MET A 224 20.67 5.73 20.53
N LYS A 225 20.92 5.78 19.22
CA LYS A 225 21.11 7.01 18.45
C LYS A 225 20.26 7.00 17.19
N VAL A 226 20.02 8.22 16.70
CA VAL A 226 19.42 8.45 15.39
C VAL A 226 20.54 8.73 14.40
N GLU A 227 20.57 7.98 13.30
CA GLU A 227 21.46 8.20 12.17
C GLU A 227 20.63 8.57 10.94
N ARG A 228 20.80 9.79 10.45
CA ARG A 228 20.10 10.29 9.27
C ARG A 228 21.02 10.23 8.06
N SER A 229 20.53 9.70 6.95
CA SER A 229 21.24 9.66 5.68
C SER A 229 20.33 10.09 4.54
N LEU A 230 20.72 11.16 3.85
CA LEU A 230 20.09 11.57 2.60
C LEU A 230 20.62 10.71 1.45
N LEU A 231 19.70 10.21 0.66
CA LEU A 231 19.98 9.44 -0.54
C LEU A 231 20.67 10.31 -1.59
N LYS A 232 21.67 9.76 -2.28
CA LYS A 232 22.48 10.52 -3.26
C LYS A 232 22.21 10.13 -4.70
N ASN A 233 21.78 8.90 -4.95
CA ASN A 233 21.55 8.32 -6.27
C ASN A 233 20.49 7.22 -6.18
N GLU A 234 19.95 6.82 -7.33
CA GLU A 234 18.85 5.86 -7.43
C GLU A 234 19.26 4.41 -7.09
N ASP A 235 20.52 4.04 -7.25
CA ASP A 235 20.98 2.68 -6.91
C ASP A 235 20.83 2.38 -5.41
N ASP A 236 20.97 3.41 -4.57
CA ASP A 236 20.76 3.33 -3.12
C ASP A 236 19.26 3.36 -2.74
N ALA A 237 18.34 3.59 -3.68
CA ALA A 237 16.90 3.77 -3.41
C ALA A 237 16.11 2.47 -3.32
N LYS A 238 16.71 1.34 -3.71
CA LYS A 238 16.11 0.01 -3.58
C LYS A 238 16.22 -0.44 -2.13
N ILE A 239 15.11 -0.38 -1.41
CA ILE A 239 15.09 -0.65 0.03
C ILE A 239 14.14 -1.79 0.38
N ASN A 240 14.56 -2.57 1.37
CA ASN A 240 13.67 -3.40 2.16
C ASN A 240 13.42 -2.73 3.51
N TRP A 241 12.27 -3.04 4.11
CA TRP A 241 11.95 -2.57 5.46
C TRP A 241 12.97 -3.10 6.46
N ALA A 242 13.52 -2.19 7.27
CA ALA A 242 14.53 -2.57 8.25
C ALA A 242 13.99 -3.59 9.27
N PRO A 243 14.79 -4.60 9.64
CA PRO A 243 14.46 -5.50 10.74
C PRO A 243 14.10 -4.72 12.00
N ASN A 244 13.15 -5.25 12.78
CA ASN A 244 12.67 -4.60 14.01
C ASN A 244 12.06 -3.19 13.80
N GLY A 245 11.74 -2.79 12.55
CA GLY A 245 11.25 -1.44 12.26
C GLY A 245 12.26 -0.35 12.63
N ALA A 246 13.56 -0.68 12.67
CA ALA A 246 14.62 0.20 13.15
C ALA A 246 15.06 1.27 12.14
N ALA A 247 14.22 1.58 11.15
CA ALA A 247 14.42 2.67 10.22
C ALA A 247 13.10 3.34 9.82
N GLN A 248 13.16 4.63 9.53
CA GLN A 248 12.11 5.41 8.90
C GLN A 248 12.58 5.88 7.53
N TYR A 249 11.65 5.95 6.59
CA TYR A 249 11.89 6.30 5.21
C TYR A 249 10.97 7.48 4.88
N SER A 250 11.52 8.58 4.41
CA SER A 250 10.75 9.82 4.24
C SER A 250 11.17 10.59 3.00
N ILE A 251 10.19 11.18 2.33
CA ILE A 251 10.41 12.14 1.25
C ILE A 251 10.36 13.54 1.86
N LEU A 252 11.45 14.29 1.74
CA LEU A 252 11.63 15.58 2.39
C LEU A 252 11.81 16.70 1.38
N ASN A 253 11.41 17.92 1.75
CA ASN A 253 11.82 19.14 1.07
C ASN A 253 12.94 19.85 1.85
N THR A 254 14.15 19.82 1.31
CA THR A 254 15.33 20.42 1.96
C THR A 254 15.46 21.92 1.69
N GLU A 255 14.78 22.46 0.67
CA GLU A 255 14.82 23.88 0.31
C GLU A 255 13.89 24.74 1.19
N LYS A 256 12.86 24.14 1.81
CA LYS A 256 11.81 24.85 2.57
C LYS A 256 11.69 24.31 4.01
N PRO A 257 12.70 24.51 4.88
CA PRO A 257 12.64 24.05 6.26
C PRO A 257 11.46 24.69 7.00
N ASN A 258 10.97 23.97 8.01
CA ASN A 258 9.97 24.51 8.92
C ASN A 258 10.56 25.57 9.86
N VAL A 259 9.73 26.16 10.71
CA VAL A 259 10.13 27.23 11.65
C VAL A 259 11.21 26.81 12.66
N TRP A 260 11.49 25.52 12.78
CA TRP A 260 12.51 24.94 13.66
C TRP A 260 13.79 24.51 12.94
N GLY A 261 13.88 24.75 11.62
CA GLY A 261 15.02 24.35 10.80
C GLY A 261 15.02 22.88 10.37
N GLU A 262 13.96 22.12 10.66
CA GLU A 262 13.81 20.74 10.21
C GLU A 262 13.09 20.68 8.87
N TYR A 263 13.43 19.69 8.04
CA TYR A 263 12.86 19.54 6.71
C TYR A 263 11.45 18.94 6.79
N PRO A 264 10.41 19.61 6.26
CA PRO A 264 9.10 19.02 6.16
C PRO A 264 9.14 17.83 5.21
N GLY A 265 8.34 16.81 5.50
CA GLY A 265 8.33 15.59 4.71
C GLY A 265 7.15 14.71 5.00
N TYR A 266 7.07 13.65 4.21
CA TYR A 266 6.05 12.63 4.32
C TYR A 266 6.73 11.29 4.50
N ARG A 267 6.38 10.59 5.59
CA ARG A 267 6.96 9.31 5.92
C ARG A 267 6.19 8.20 5.22
N ILE A 268 6.93 7.28 4.62
CA ILE A 268 6.40 6.02 4.09
C ILE A 268 6.65 4.95 5.16
N ALA A 269 5.60 4.22 5.53
CA ALA A 269 5.67 3.16 6.51
C ALA A 269 4.85 1.97 6.03
N PRO A 270 5.25 0.73 6.36
CA PRO A 270 4.44 -0.43 6.04
C PRO A 270 3.15 -0.37 6.87
N GLY A 271 2.03 -0.65 6.22
CA GLY A 271 0.72 -0.74 6.86
C GLY A 271 0.58 -2.00 7.71
N HIS A 272 -0.65 -2.48 7.85
CA HIS A 272 -0.93 -3.71 8.57
C HIS A 272 -0.47 -4.96 7.79
N GLY A 273 0.40 -5.76 8.42
CA GLY A 273 0.93 -7.00 7.85
C GLY A 273 2.46 -7.00 7.80
N THR A 274 3.04 -8.13 7.41
CA THR A 274 4.46 -8.17 7.07
C THR A 274 4.58 -7.73 5.62
N PRO A 275 5.19 -6.56 5.33
CA PRO A 275 5.44 -6.20 3.94
C PRO A 275 6.41 -7.22 3.33
N ILE A 276 6.02 -7.80 2.20
CA ILE A 276 6.81 -8.77 1.46
C ILE A 276 7.16 -8.23 0.08
N HIS A 277 8.24 -8.73 -0.48
CA HIS A 277 8.55 -8.67 -1.90
C HIS A 277 8.54 -10.10 -2.43
N SER A 278 8.73 -10.29 -3.75
CA SER A 278 8.78 -11.64 -4.32
C SER A 278 9.85 -12.49 -3.63
N THR A 279 9.49 -13.70 -3.25
CA THR A 279 10.38 -14.69 -2.64
C THR A 279 11.32 -15.29 -3.69
N VAL A 280 10.84 -15.44 -4.93
CA VAL A 280 11.62 -16.00 -6.03
C VAL A 280 12.59 -14.94 -6.56
N ILE A 281 13.88 -15.21 -6.42
CA ILE A 281 14.96 -14.40 -6.99
C ILE A 281 15.28 -14.92 -8.39
N ASP A 282 15.54 -14.01 -9.34
CA ASP A 282 15.90 -14.32 -10.73
C ASP A 282 14.94 -15.31 -11.41
N SER A 283 13.63 -15.07 -11.26
CA SER A 283 12.61 -15.96 -11.80
C SER A 283 12.78 -16.19 -13.31
N SER A 284 12.81 -17.47 -13.71
CA SER A 284 12.87 -17.87 -15.12
C SER A 284 11.61 -17.51 -15.92
N ILE A 285 10.49 -17.21 -15.22
CA ILE A 285 9.19 -16.88 -15.79
C ILE A 285 9.05 -15.37 -16.01
N ILE A 286 9.35 -14.56 -14.99
CA ILE A 286 9.13 -13.10 -15.00
C ILE A 286 10.40 -12.27 -15.19
N LYS A 287 11.49 -12.86 -15.68
CA LYS A 287 12.81 -12.26 -16.00
C LYS A 287 12.94 -10.74 -15.74
N ASP A 288 12.56 -9.92 -16.72
CA ASP A 288 12.74 -8.45 -16.70
C ASP A 288 11.54 -7.70 -16.08
N SER A 289 10.52 -8.42 -15.61
CA SER A 289 9.30 -7.89 -14.99
C SER A 289 9.38 -7.88 -13.45
N GLY A 290 10.45 -8.42 -12.86
CA GLY A 290 10.71 -8.41 -11.42
C GLY A 290 11.74 -7.35 -11.03
N HIS A 291 11.29 -6.11 -10.82
CA HIS A 291 12.11 -5.05 -10.22
C HIS A 291 11.39 -4.44 -9.03
#